data_AF-A0ABD3X2V8-F1
#
_entry.id   AF-A0ABD3X2V8-F1
#
_cell.length_a   1.000
_cell.length_b   1.000
_cell.length_c   1.000
_cell.angle_alpha   90.00
_cell.angle_beta   90.00
_cell.angle_gamma   90.00
#
_symmetry.space_group_name_H-M   'P 1'
#
loop_
_entity.id
_entity.type
_entity.pdbx_description
1 polymer ?
#
loop_
_entity_poly.entity_id
_entity_poly.type
_entity_poly.pdbx_seq_one_letter_code
_entity_poly.pdbx_strand_id
1 'polypeptide(L)'
;MSNNEQDIYVIGLCELASKSASCTLDTLQEILDDMNETSKKLDGNDDVGRKILCNTIAIMSDSASTEKLFNQKLEDLRNKVLLEVTEKWDEMSEEAQKDLSQMLHLFCNLHVMVNLAVQYTTVLNQWQRVKGLSIGSELDSAVKKMCRTSEPAVIRLIRNSCKIFARGGSEQTVCHRDMKVFLQTKGFNHTLTPFKGNRFNILFFNAEQVFLIHDFIKEFLYDVHGTNNDVQCSVLADMQDHLNLAAMKALGLISKLVTAPFWILVEKKGNILI
;
A
#
# COMPACT_ATOMS: atom_id res chain seq x y z
N MET A 1 11.00 24.52 -7.51
CA MET A 1 9.61 24.01 -7.41
C MET A 1 9.44 23.50 -5.99
N SER A 2 8.57 24.14 -5.22
CA SER A 2 8.42 23.95 -3.78
C SER A 2 8.06 22.50 -3.45
N ASN A 3 8.76 21.93 -2.47
CA ASN A 3 8.26 20.77 -1.74
C ASN A 3 6.92 21.19 -1.13
N ASN A 4 5.82 20.55 -1.51
CA ASN A 4 4.62 20.56 -0.66
C ASN A 4 5.00 19.77 0.60
N GLU A 5 5.43 20.48 1.65
CA GLU A 5 5.44 19.94 3.00
C GLU A 5 4.01 19.46 3.28
N GLN A 6 3.86 18.16 3.47
CA GLN A 6 2.59 17.59 3.91
C GLN A 6 2.58 17.71 5.43
N ASP A 7 1.59 18.40 5.97
CA ASP A 7 1.40 18.48 7.42
C ASP A 7 1.09 17.09 7.96
N ILE A 8 1.91 16.61 8.90
CA ILE A 8 1.75 15.31 9.54
C ILE A 8 1.13 15.53 10.91
N TYR A 9 -0.10 15.07 11.07
CA TYR A 9 -0.78 15.03 12.36
C TYR A 9 -0.65 13.63 12.98
N VAL A 10 -0.19 13.57 14.24
CA VAL A 10 -0.08 12.33 14.99
C VAL A 10 -1.11 12.33 16.10
N ILE A 11 -2.10 11.46 15.96
CA ILE A 11 -3.13 11.23 16.97
C ILE A 11 -2.68 10.04 17.81
N GLY A 12 -2.68 10.20 19.14
CA GLY A 12 -2.37 9.15 20.09
C GLY A 12 -3.46 8.07 20.17
N LEU A 13 -3.35 7.19 21.16
CA LEU A 13 -4.44 6.28 21.49
C LEU A 13 -5.44 7.01 22.40
N CYS A 14 -6.73 6.92 22.06
CA CYS A 14 -7.81 7.44 22.88
C CYS A 14 -8.61 6.29 23.51
N GLU A 15 -8.96 6.42 24.78
CA GLU A 15 -9.82 5.46 25.45
C GLU A 15 -11.27 5.64 25.00
N LEU A 16 -11.97 4.53 24.76
CA LEU A 16 -13.38 4.52 24.43
C LEU A 16 -14.17 4.07 25.66
N ALA A 17 -15.16 4.88 26.06
CA ALA A 17 -16.03 4.55 27.20
C ALA A 17 -16.89 3.29 26.93
N SER A 18 -17.20 3.01 25.66
CA SER A 18 -17.88 1.78 25.24
C SER A 18 -17.51 1.40 23.81
N LYS A 19 -17.77 0.15 23.44
CA LYS A 19 -17.66 -0.32 22.04
C LYS A 19 -18.89 0.02 21.20
N SER A 20 -19.69 1.02 21.58
CA SER A 20 -20.90 1.38 20.84
C SER A 20 -20.56 2.34 19.70
N ALA A 21 -21.30 2.24 18.59
CA ALA A 21 -21.10 3.07 17.41
C ALA A 21 -21.16 4.58 17.70
N SER A 22 -22.08 4.99 18.56
CA SER A 22 -22.20 6.40 18.97
C SER A 22 -20.96 6.85 19.75
N CYS A 23 -20.54 6.08 20.76
CA CYS A 23 -19.36 6.42 21.55
C CYS A 23 -18.10 6.54 20.69
N THR A 24 -17.91 5.63 19.72
CA THR A 24 -16.77 5.70 18.79
C THR A 24 -16.83 6.94 17.90
N LEU A 25 -18.02 7.33 17.43
CA LEU A 25 -18.20 8.54 16.62
C LEU A 25 -18.01 9.82 17.44
N ASP A 26 -18.51 9.84 18.67
CA ASP A 26 -18.39 11.00 19.56
C ASP A 26 -16.91 11.24 19.89
N THR A 27 -16.17 10.19 20.24
CA THR A 27 -14.72 10.29 20.45
C THR A 27 -13.97 10.70 19.17
N LEU A 28 -14.38 10.22 17.98
CA LEU A 28 -13.78 10.68 16.73
C LEU A 28 -14.03 12.17 16.50
N GLN A 29 -15.24 12.67 16.78
CA GLN A 29 -15.55 14.11 16.68
C GLN A 29 -14.70 14.92 17.65
N GLU A 30 -14.59 14.50 18.91
CA GLU A 30 -13.74 15.15 19.92
C GLU A 30 -12.28 15.26 19.42
N ILE A 31 -11.74 14.19 18.84
CA ILE A 31 -10.38 14.21 18.27
C ILE A 31 -10.27 15.22 17.12
N LEU A 32 -11.25 15.25 16.20
CA LEU A 32 -11.22 16.18 15.07
C LEU A 32 -11.38 17.64 15.52
N ASP A 33 -12.16 17.89 16.57
CA ASP A 33 -12.33 19.21 17.16
C ASP A 33 -11.07 19.66 17.91
N ASP A 34 -10.41 18.77 18.66
CA ASP A 34 -9.11 19.03 19.28
C ASP A 34 -8.04 19.42 18.24
N MET A 35 -8.08 18.76 17.06
CA MET A 35 -7.21 19.12 15.94
C MET A 35 -7.54 20.51 15.37
N ASN A 36 -8.83 20.85 15.22
CA ASN A 36 -9.26 22.19 14.80
C ASN A 36 -8.76 23.25 15.79
N GLU A 37 -8.94 23.03 17.09
CA GLU A 37 -8.50 23.96 18.12
C GLU A 37 -6.98 24.13 18.15
N THR A 38 -6.24 23.03 18.01
CA THR A 38 -4.78 23.03 18.05
C THR A 38 -4.22 23.74 16.81
N SER A 39 -4.72 23.42 15.62
CA SER A 39 -4.27 24.09 14.39
C SER A 39 -4.64 25.57 14.37
N LYS A 40 -5.79 25.95 14.94
CA LYS A 40 -6.20 27.34 15.07
C LYS A 40 -5.23 28.14 15.94
N LYS A 41 -4.70 27.53 17.01
CA LYS A 41 -3.72 28.16 17.91
C LYS A 41 -2.34 28.30 17.27
N LEU A 42 -1.94 27.36 16.40
CA LEU A 42 -0.61 27.32 15.79
C LEU A 42 -0.54 28.16 14.50
N ASP A 43 -1.46 27.91 13.58
CA ASP A 43 -1.37 28.38 12.19
C ASP A 43 -2.60 29.19 11.75
N GLY A 44 -3.56 29.42 12.67
CA GLY A 44 -4.79 30.16 12.40
C GLY A 44 -5.83 29.39 11.59
N ASN A 45 -5.61 28.11 11.31
CA ASN A 45 -6.51 27.26 10.53
C ASN A 45 -7.53 26.54 11.43
N ASP A 46 -8.82 26.73 11.20
CA ASP A 46 -9.89 26.26 12.09
C ASP A 46 -10.76 25.11 11.52
N ASP A 47 -10.36 24.54 10.38
CA ASP A 47 -11.14 23.50 9.68
C ASP A 47 -10.37 22.21 9.37
N VAL A 48 -9.16 22.02 9.93
CA VAL A 48 -8.29 20.87 9.66
C VAL A 48 -8.99 19.52 9.85
N GLY A 49 -9.63 19.32 11.01
CA GLY A 49 -10.36 18.09 11.32
C GLY A 49 -11.53 17.87 10.36
N ARG A 50 -12.25 18.94 9.99
CA ARG A 50 -13.34 18.86 9.00
C ARG A 50 -12.82 18.52 7.60
N LYS A 51 -11.69 19.09 7.19
CA LYS A 51 -11.00 18.77 5.94
C LYS A 51 -10.52 17.31 5.91
N ILE A 52 -9.96 16.81 7.01
CA ILE A 52 -9.57 15.39 7.13
C ILE A 52 -10.78 14.48 6.94
N LEU A 53 -11.90 14.79 7.59
CA LEU A 53 -13.12 14.02 7.43
C LEU A 53 -13.64 14.04 5.98
N CYS A 54 -13.68 15.21 5.34
CA CYS A 54 -14.13 15.34 3.95
C CYS A 54 -13.22 14.59 2.97
N ASN A 55 -11.91 14.62 3.20
CA ASN A 55 -10.91 13.93 2.39
C ASN A 55 -10.86 12.42 2.64
N THR A 56 -11.51 11.92 3.69
CA THR A 56 -11.62 10.49 3.95
C THR A 56 -12.62 9.86 2.98
N ILE A 57 -12.09 9.26 1.92
CA ILE A 57 -12.85 8.59 0.85
C ILE A 57 -13.17 7.13 1.14
N ALA A 58 -12.43 6.50 2.06
CA ALA A 58 -12.54 5.09 2.37
C ALA A 58 -12.25 4.83 3.84
N ILE A 59 -13.02 3.93 4.44
CA ILE A 59 -12.76 3.38 5.78
C ILE A 59 -12.70 1.87 5.72
N MET A 60 -12.00 1.30 6.69
CA MET A 60 -11.91 -0.14 6.89
C MET A 60 -12.69 -0.51 8.14
N SER A 61 -13.71 -1.35 7.99
CA SER A 61 -14.47 -1.86 9.13
C SER A 61 -14.67 -3.37 9.00
N ASP A 62 -14.98 -4.03 10.12
CA ASP A 62 -15.49 -5.40 10.07
C ASP A 62 -17.01 -5.41 9.78
N SER A 63 -17.59 -6.61 9.68
CA SER A 63 -19.01 -6.79 9.38
C SER A 63 -19.90 -6.86 10.64
N ALA A 64 -19.37 -6.51 11.82
CA ALA A 64 -20.15 -6.47 13.05
C ALA A 64 -21.26 -5.43 12.95
N SER A 65 -22.39 -5.69 13.62
CA SER A 65 -23.54 -4.78 13.61
C SER A 65 -23.19 -3.38 14.11
N THR A 66 -22.30 -3.29 15.10
CA THR A 66 -21.86 -2.02 15.66
C THR A 66 -21.01 -1.21 14.68
N GLU A 67 -20.11 -1.86 13.95
CA GLU A 67 -19.27 -1.21 12.93
C GLU A 67 -20.13 -0.73 11.74
N LYS A 68 -21.11 -1.52 11.31
CA LYS A 68 -22.07 -1.08 10.28
C LYS A 68 -22.84 0.17 10.71
N LEU A 69 -23.26 0.24 11.97
CA LEU A 69 -23.95 1.41 12.51
C LEU A 69 -23.00 2.62 12.63
N PHE A 70 -21.73 2.38 12.99
CA PHE A 70 -20.71 3.43 13.03
C PHE A 70 -20.47 4.02 11.64
N ASN A 71 -20.27 3.16 10.63
CA ASN A 71 -20.06 3.56 9.24
C ASN A 71 -21.21 4.44 8.71
N GLN A 72 -22.46 4.05 8.97
CA GLN A 72 -23.63 4.86 8.60
C GLN A 72 -23.59 6.24 9.26
N LYS A 73 -23.34 6.28 10.57
CA LYS A 73 -23.25 7.54 11.31
C LYS A 73 -22.09 8.43 10.86
N LEU A 74 -20.96 7.83 10.49
CA LEU A 74 -19.79 8.54 9.98
C LEU A 74 -20.06 9.12 8.59
N GLU A 75 -20.75 8.37 7.73
CA GLU A 75 -21.19 8.86 6.41
C GLU A 75 -22.19 10.02 6.56
N ASP A 76 -23.14 9.92 7.49
CA ASP A 76 -24.08 11.01 7.81
C ASP A 76 -23.35 12.26 8.31
N LEU A 77 -22.36 12.10 9.20
CA LEU A 77 -21.55 13.21 9.70
C LEU A 77 -20.74 13.85 8.57
N ARG A 78 -20.06 13.03 7.76
CA ARG A 78 -19.26 13.50 6.62
C ARG A 78 -20.12 14.27 5.62
N ASN A 79 -21.31 13.77 5.30
CA ASN A 79 -22.23 14.43 4.38
C ASN A 79 -22.66 15.80 4.91
N LYS A 80 -22.88 15.96 6.22
CA LYS A 80 -23.16 17.28 6.82
C LYS A 80 -21.97 18.22 6.67
N VAL A 81 -20.76 17.74 6.98
CA VAL A 81 -19.55 18.58 6.93
C VAL A 81 -19.15 18.94 5.49
N LEU A 82 -19.39 18.05 4.51
CA LEU A 82 -19.16 18.34 3.09
C LEU A 82 -19.95 19.57 2.62
N LEU A 83 -21.19 19.73 3.08
CA LEU A 83 -22.02 20.91 2.76
C LEU A 83 -21.40 22.21 3.30
N GLU A 84 -20.70 22.14 4.43
CA GLU A 84 -20.14 23.31 5.11
C GLU A 84 -18.76 23.70 4.56
N VAL A 85 -17.96 22.71 4.13
CA VAL A 85 -16.54 22.90 3.79
C VAL A 85 -16.27 22.90 2.29
N THR A 86 -17.15 22.30 1.48
CA THR A 86 -16.93 22.25 0.03
C THR A 86 -17.37 23.56 -0.60
N GLU A 87 -16.41 24.32 -1.15
CA GLU A 87 -16.71 25.53 -1.90
C GLU A 87 -17.67 25.23 -3.06
N LYS A 88 -18.72 26.05 -3.18
CA LYS A 88 -19.69 26.00 -4.28
C LYS A 88 -20.43 24.67 -4.41
N TRP A 89 -20.65 23.96 -3.30
CA TRP A 89 -21.44 22.73 -3.29
C TRP A 89 -22.76 22.87 -4.05
N ASP A 90 -23.49 23.96 -3.82
CA ASP A 90 -24.79 24.25 -4.46
C ASP A 90 -24.70 24.51 -5.97
N GLU A 91 -23.51 24.86 -6.49
CA GLU A 91 -23.28 25.03 -7.94
C GLU A 91 -22.90 23.71 -8.63
N MET A 92 -22.64 22.64 -7.86
CA MET A 92 -22.28 21.32 -8.40
C MET A 92 -23.51 20.59 -8.94
N SER A 93 -23.33 19.83 -10.03
CA SER A 93 -24.35 18.91 -10.52
C SER A 93 -24.69 17.83 -9.48
N GLU A 94 -25.93 17.34 -9.47
CA GLU A 94 -26.37 16.26 -8.59
C GLU A 94 -25.47 15.01 -8.69
N GLU A 95 -24.98 14.69 -9.89
CA GLU A 95 -24.01 13.61 -10.09
C GLU A 95 -22.69 13.85 -9.35
N ALA A 96 -22.16 15.07 -9.39
CA ALA A 96 -20.90 15.43 -8.76
C ALA A 96 -21.02 15.50 -7.22
N GLN A 97 -22.16 15.97 -6.70
CA GLN A 97 -22.48 15.94 -5.27
C GLN A 97 -22.56 14.50 -4.76
N LYS A 98 -23.29 13.63 -5.48
CA LYS A 98 -23.40 12.20 -5.17
C LYS A 98 -22.03 11.51 -5.21
N ASP A 99 -21.17 11.91 -6.14
CA ASP A 99 -19.83 11.37 -6.30
C ASP A 99 -18.87 11.77 -5.17
N LEU A 100 -19.04 12.95 -4.59
CA LEU A 100 -18.27 13.44 -3.45
C LEU A 100 -18.79 12.91 -2.11
N SER A 101 -20.10 12.71 -1.99
CA SER A 101 -20.76 12.23 -0.77
C SER A 101 -20.51 10.74 -0.51
N GLN A 102 -20.25 9.95 -1.55
CA GLN A 102 -20.00 8.52 -1.39
C GLN A 102 -18.72 8.22 -0.60
N MET A 103 -18.86 7.29 0.35
CA MET A 103 -17.76 6.77 1.17
C MET A 103 -17.58 5.28 0.92
N LEU A 104 -16.34 4.83 0.72
CA LEU A 104 -16.04 3.41 0.47
C LEU A 104 -15.87 2.66 1.79
N HIS A 105 -16.77 1.72 2.07
CA HIS A 105 -16.74 0.86 3.26
C HIS A 105 -15.95 -0.43 3.00
N LEU A 106 -14.62 -0.35 2.96
CA LEU A 106 -13.77 -1.49 2.64
C LEU A 106 -13.88 -2.59 3.71
N PHE A 107 -14.75 -3.58 3.48
CA PHE A 107 -14.95 -4.72 4.37
C PHE A 107 -13.81 -5.76 4.30
N CYS A 108 -13.87 -6.72 5.23
CA CYS A 108 -13.16 -8.00 5.26
C CYS A 108 -13.06 -8.76 3.93
N ASN A 109 -13.81 -8.41 2.87
CA ASN A 109 -13.69 -9.01 1.53
C ASN A 109 -12.29 -8.77 0.91
N LEU A 110 -11.59 -7.71 1.31
CA LEU A 110 -10.18 -7.54 0.98
C LEU A 110 -9.28 -8.62 1.61
N HIS A 111 -9.72 -9.32 2.67
CA HIS A 111 -9.03 -10.52 3.14
C HIS A 111 -9.01 -11.62 2.11
N VAL A 112 -9.88 -11.62 1.09
CA VAL A 112 -9.77 -12.59 -0.02
C VAL A 112 -8.40 -12.45 -0.69
N MET A 113 -7.94 -11.22 -0.96
CA MET A 113 -6.61 -11.03 -1.55
C MET A 113 -5.46 -11.27 -0.56
N VAL A 114 -5.65 -10.92 0.72
CA VAL A 114 -4.66 -11.24 1.76
C VAL A 114 -4.51 -12.75 1.91
N ASN A 115 -5.63 -13.47 2.02
CA ASN A 115 -5.68 -14.92 2.11
C ASN A 115 -5.11 -15.55 0.83
N LEU A 116 -5.41 -14.99 -0.34
CA LEU A 116 -4.81 -15.44 -1.60
C LEU A 116 -3.28 -15.32 -1.53
N ALA A 117 -2.73 -14.17 -1.10
CA ALA A 117 -1.29 -13.99 -0.92
C ALA A 117 -0.69 -14.97 0.10
N VAL A 118 -1.39 -15.27 1.21
CA VAL A 118 -0.98 -16.26 2.21
C VAL A 118 -0.95 -17.68 1.61
N GLN A 119 -1.97 -18.05 0.83
CA GLN A 119 -2.01 -19.35 0.15
C GLN A 119 -0.90 -19.47 -0.90
N TYR A 120 -0.67 -18.44 -1.71
CA TYR A 120 0.45 -18.42 -2.66
C TYR A 120 1.80 -18.54 -1.94
N THR A 121 1.99 -17.86 -0.82
CA THR A 121 3.20 -18.00 0.01
C THR A 121 3.41 -19.47 0.44
N THR A 122 2.33 -20.15 0.83
CA THR A 122 2.37 -21.55 1.26
C THR A 122 2.72 -22.48 0.09
N VAL A 123 2.07 -22.30 -1.05
CA VAL A 123 2.32 -23.09 -2.27
C VAL A 123 3.73 -22.87 -2.78
N LEU A 124 4.22 -21.63 -2.80
CA LEU A 124 5.59 -21.30 -3.22
C LEU A 124 6.63 -21.95 -2.32
N ASN A 125 6.40 -21.94 -1.00
CA ASN A 125 7.27 -22.64 -0.05
C ASN A 125 7.31 -24.16 -0.31
N GLN A 126 6.15 -24.78 -0.54
CA GLN A 126 6.09 -26.20 -0.88
C GLN A 126 6.79 -26.50 -2.20
N TRP A 127 6.56 -25.68 -3.22
CA TRP A 127 7.18 -25.83 -4.53
C TRP A 127 8.70 -25.69 -4.47
N GLN A 128 9.23 -24.71 -3.72
CA GLN A 128 10.66 -24.54 -3.51
C GLN A 128 11.29 -25.76 -2.82
N ARG A 129 10.62 -26.32 -1.81
CA ARG A 129 11.05 -27.57 -1.15
C ARG A 129 11.12 -28.75 -2.12
N VAL A 130 10.09 -28.93 -2.96
CA VAL A 130 10.05 -30.03 -3.95
C VAL A 130 11.14 -29.89 -5.00
N LYS A 131 11.44 -28.65 -5.42
CA LYS A 131 12.46 -28.38 -6.44
C LYS A 131 13.89 -28.40 -5.92
N GLY A 132 14.10 -28.65 -4.62
CA GLY A 132 15.42 -28.59 -4.03
C GLY A 132 16.07 -27.22 -4.15
N LEU A 133 15.28 -26.17 -4.42
CA LEU A 133 15.74 -24.79 -4.42
C LEU A 133 16.19 -24.51 -3.00
N SER A 134 17.50 -24.33 -2.84
CA SER A 134 18.15 -24.34 -1.55
C SER A 134 17.51 -23.31 -0.62
N ILE A 135 16.89 -23.80 0.44
CA ILE A 135 16.57 -22.98 1.61
C ILE A 135 17.89 -22.80 2.36
N GLY A 136 18.63 -21.76 1.98
CA GLY A 136 19.75 -21.23 2.76
C GLY A 136 21.04 -22.03 2.85
N SER A 137 21.25 -23.18 2.20
CA SER A 137 22.52 -23.95 2.32
C SER A 137 23.50 -23.76 1.16
N GLU A 138 23.04 -23.68 -0.09
CA GLU A 138 23.89 -23.47 -1.30
C GLU A 138 23.90 -22.02 -1.80
N LEU A 139 23.13 -21.16 -1.16
CA LEU A 139 23.03 -19.73 -1.49
C LEU A 139 24.30 -18.97 -1.09
N ASP A 140 24.60 -17.92 -1.85
CA ASP A 140 25.62 -16.92 -1.49
C ASP A 140 25.42 -16.45 -0.04
N SER A 141 26.53 -16.21 0.66
CA SER A 141 26.58 -15.67 2.01
C SER A 141 25.67 -14.46 2.23
N ALA A 142 25.55 -13.58 1.24
CA ALA A 142 24.65 -12.42 1.27
C ALA A 142 23.18 -12.82 1.29
N VAL A 143 22.80 -13.80 0.47
CA VAL A 143 21.42 -14.32 0.41
C VAL A 143 21.07 -15.08 1.70
N LYS A 144 22.01 -15.86 2.25
CA LYS A 144 21.83 -16.58 3.52
C LYS A 144 21.46 -15.65 4.67
N LYS A 145 22.11 -14.49 4.79
CA LYS A 145 21.78 -13.49 5.82
C LYS A 145 20.37 -12.90 5.65
N MET A 146 19.87 -12.84 4.42
CA MET A 146 18.57 -12.27 4.07
C MET A 146 17.43 -13.30 4.07
N CYS A 147 17.73 -14.59 4.13
CA CYS A 147 16.77 -15.67 4.27
C CYS A 147 16.07 -15.60 5.65
N ARG A 148 14.77 -15.27 5.65
CA ARG A 148 13.90 -15.64 6.77
C ARG A 148 13.46 -17.08 6.56
N THR A 149 13.50 -17.90 7.61
CA THR A 149 13.26 -19.35 7.55
C THR A 149 11.88 -19.78 7.04
N SER A 150 10.96 -18.83 6.80
CA SER A 150 9.59 -19.08 6.33
C SER A 150 9.17 -18.32 5.06
N GLU A 151 10.01 -17.43 4.52
CA GLU A 151 9.66 -16.60 3.35
C GLU A 151 10.17 -17.24 2.05
N PRO A 152 9.32 -17.45 1.03
CA PRO A 152 9.76 -17.94 -0.27
C PRO A 152 10.75 -16.98 -0.95
N ALA A 153 11.77 -17.52 -1.62
CA ALA A 153 12.80 -16.70 -2.30
C ALA A 153 12.22 -15.67 -3.27
N VAL A 154 11.18 -16.00 -4.05
CA VAL A 154 10.52 -15.04 -4.95
C VAL A 154 9.86 -13.87 -4.19
N ILE A 155 9.28 -14.11 -3.01
CA ILE A 155 8.67 -13.05 -2.20
C ILE A 155 9.77 -12.18 -1.60
N ARG A 156 10.87 -12.79 -1.13
CA ARG A 156 12.06 -12.05 -0.70
C ARG A 156 12.61 -11.17 -1.82
N LEU A 157 12.72 -11.69 -3.05
CA LEU A 157 13.18 -10.95 -4.23
C LEU A 157 12.32 -9.70 -4.46
N ILE A 158 11.00 -9.86 -4.50
CA ILE A 158 10.06 -8.75 -4.69
C ILE A 158 10.21 -7.72 -3.55
N ARG A 159 10.21 -8.19 -2.30
CA ARG A 159 10.31 -7.34 -1.11
C ARG A 159 11.63 -6.55 -1.07
N ASN A 160 12.76 -7.22 -1.36
CA ASN A 160 14.07 -6.58 -1.37
C ASN A 160 14.22 -5.61 -2.54
N SER A 161 13.70 -5.93 -3.72
CA SER A 161 13.67 -5.02 -4.87
C SER A 161 12.92 -3.73 -4.52
N CYS A 162 11.75 -3.85 -3.88
CA CYS A 162 11.00 -2.69 -3.41
C CYS A 162 11.76 -1.91 -2.31
N LYS A 163 12.47 -2.60 -1.41
CA LYS A 163 13.26 -1.94 -0.36
C LYS A 163 14.37 -1.05 -0.93
N ILE A 164 14.99 -1.46 -2.03
CA ILE A 164 16.09 -0.74 -2.69
C ILE A 164 15.55 0.36 -3.61
N PHE A 165 14.55 0.06 -4.44
CA PHE A 165 14.18 0.90 -5.58
C PHE A 165 12.86 1.68 -5.41
N ALA A 166 12.06 1.44 -4.37
CA ALA A 166 10.86 2.22 -4.12
C ALA A 166 11.16 3.55 -3.42
N ARG A 167 10.32 4.57 -3.67
CA ARG A 167 10.40 5.87 -2.99
C ARG A 167 10.07 5.69 -1.50
N GLY A 168 10.94 6.18 -0.60
CA GLY A 168 10.76 5.99 0.85
C GLY A 168 11.16 4.61 1.37
N GLY A 169 12.02 3.88 0.65
CA GLY A 169 12.66 2.67 1.16
C GLY A 169 13.64 2.95 2.31
N SER A 170 14.41 1.94 2.73
CA SER A 170 15.38 2.08 3.82
C SER A 170 16.59 2.92 3.42
N GLU A 171 16.82 4.03 4.12
CA GLU A 171 17.90 5.01 3.84
C GLU A 171 19.30 4.39 3.63
N GLN A 172 19.58 3.26 4.28
CA GLN A 172 20.86 2.57 4.19
C GLN A 172 21.05 1.73 2.91
N THR A 173 19.96 1.46 2.18
CA THR A 173 19.96 0.53 1.02
C THR A 173 19.26 1.10 -0.22
N VAL A 174 18.72 2.31 -0.15
CA VAL A 174 17.90 2.90 -1.20
C VAL A 174 18.76 3.48 -2.32
N CYS A 175 18.47 3.05 -3.54
CA CYS A 175 19.03 3.58 -4.78
C CYS A 175 17.92 4.11 -5.70
N HIS A 176 16.77 4.51 -5.12
CA HIS A 176 15.59 4.94 -5.88
C HIS A 176 15.90 6.08 -6.86
N ARG A 177 16.65 7.10 -6.43
CA ARG A 177 16.97 8.26 -7.28
C ARG A 177 17.84 7.84 -8.47
N ASP A 178 18.90 7.09 -8.21
CA ASP A 178 19.84 6.62 -9.23
C ASP A 178 19.16 5.68 -10.23
N MET A 179 18.36 4.74 -9.73
CA MET A 179 17.57 3.84 -10.56
C MET A 179 16.55 4.60 -11.41
N LYS A 180 15.90 5.63 -10.85
CA LYS A 180 14.96 6.47 -11.60
C LYS A 180 15.65 7.20 -12.75
N VAL A 181 16.83 7.77 -12.50
CA VAL A 181 17.63 8.42 -13.54
C VAL A 181 18.05 7.40 -14.61
N PHE A 182 18.52 6.23 -14.20
CA PHE A 182 18.90 5.15 -15.13
C PHE A 182 17.71 4.68 -15.99
N LEU A 183 16.53 4.46 -15.41
CA LEU A 183 15.35 4.08 -16.19
C LEU A 183 14.97 5.18 -17.19
N GLN A 184 15.10 6.46 -16.81
CA GLN A 184 14.84 7.57 -17.72
C GLN A 184 15.80 7.60 -18.91
N THR A 185 17.09 7.26 -18.73
CA THR A 185 18.03 7.16 -19.87
C THR A 185 17.69 6.00 -20.81
N LYS A 186 16.99 4.98 -20.31
CA LYS A 186 16.45 3.85 -21.09
C LYS A 186 15.05 4.11 -21.67
N GLY A 187 14.49 5.31 -21.47
CA GLY A 187 13.14 5.67 -21.95
C GLY A 187 12.00 5.07 -21.12
N PHE A 188 12.30 4.54 -19.93
CA PHE A 188 11.30 4.01 -19.00
C PHE A 188 11.03 5.00 -17.87
N ASN A 189 9.77 5.40 -17.71
CA ASN A 189 9.33 6.19 -16.55
C ASN A 189 8.51 5.27 -15.62
N HIS A 190 9.20 4.52 -14.77
CA HIS A 190 8.60 3.52 -13.91
C HIS A 190 9.11 3.66 -12.48
N THR A 191 8.23 3.43 -11.50
CA THR A 191 8.58 3.52 -10.08
C THR A 191 7.93 2.38 -9.31
N LEU A 192 8.72 1.70 -8.47
CA LEU A 192 8.18 0.68 -7.56
C LEU A 192 7.48 1.34 -6.37
N THR A 193 6.48 0.62 -5.84
CA THR A 193 5.76 1.00 -4.62
C THR A 193 6.42 0.32 -3.40
N PRO A 194 6.51 1.01 -2.25
CA PRO A 194 6.99 0.38 -1.02
C PRO A 194 6.21 -0.89 -0.69
N PHE A 195 6.94 -1.95 -0.33
CA PHE A 195 6.32 -3.23 0.04
C PHE A 195 5.55 -3.16 1.37
N LYS A 196 5.87 -2.18 2.23
CA LYS A 196 5.16 -1.88 3.48
C LYS A 196 4.17 -0.73 3.25
N GLY A 197 2.94 -0.87 3.73
CA GLY A 197 1.89 0.16 3.64
C GLY A 197 0.57 -0.40 3.13
N ASN A 198 0.45 -0.58 1.82
CA ASN A 198 -0.71 -1.24 1.22
C ASN A 198 -0.57 -2.76 1.39
N ARG A 199 -1.42 -3.43 2.17
CA ARG A 199 -1.26 -4.86 2.47
C ARG A 199 -2.05 -5.81 1.57
N PHE A 200 -2.98 -5.29 0.77
CA PHE A 200 -4.02 -6.11 0.14
C PHE A 200 -3.60 -6.68 -1.22
N ASN A 201 -2.98 -5.85 -2.07
CA ASN A 201 -2.58 -6.25 -3.43
C ASN A 201 -1.06 -6.11 -3.67
N ILE A 202 -0.30 -5.68 -2.67
CA ILE A 202 1.09 -5.24 -2.87
C ILE A 202 2.02 -6.34 -3.36
N LEU A 203 1.80 -7.60 -2.96
CA LEU A 203 2.61 -8.72 -3.42
C LEU A 203 2.48 -8.90 -4.93
N PHE A 204 1.25 -9.02 -5.43
CA PHE A 204 0.98 -9.27 -6.85
C PHE A 204 1.32 -8.04 -7.70
N PHE A 205 0.92 -6.86 -7.24
CA PHE A 205 1.24 -5.60 -7.91
C PHE A 205 2.75 -5.42 -8.05
N ASN A 206 3.51 -5.53 -6.96
CA ASN A 206 4.97 -5.37 -7.04
C ASN A 206 5.64 -6.54 -7.79
N ALA A 207 5.09 -7.75 -7.79
CA ALA A 207 5.60 -8.82 -8.63
C ALA A 207 5.53 -8.44 -10.12
N GLU A 208 4.41 -7.86 -10.55
CA GLU A 208 4.24 -7.33 -11.90
C GLU A 208 5.26 -6.23 -12.21
N GLN A 209 5.37 -5.23 -11.32
CA GLN A 209 6.26 -4.08 -11.53
C GLN A 209 7.73 -4.53 -11.58
N VAL A 210 8.17 -5.35 -10.63
CA VAL A 210 9.55 -5.85 -10.58
C VAL A 210 9.85 -6.74 -11.79
N PHE A 211 8.90 -7.59 -12.22
CA PHE A 211 9.09 -8.39 -13.43
C PHE A 211 9.20 -7.51 -14.69
N LEU A 212 8.44 -6.44 -14.81
CA LEU A 212 8.50 -5.54 -15.96
C LEU A 212 9.89 -4.91 -16.14
N ILE A 213 10.58 -4.58 -15.05
CA ILE A 213 11.88 -3.89 -15.09
C ILE A 213 13.07 -4.79 -14.68
N HIS A 214 12.89 -6.11 -14.57
CA HIS A 214 13.92 -6.99 -14.02
C HIS A 214 15.23 -7.00 -14.81
N ASP A 215 15.17 -6.87 -16.15
CA ASP A 215 16.38 -6.74 -16.98
C ASP A 215 17.14 -5.46 -16.70
N PHE A 216 16.43 -4.34 -16.51
CA PHE A 216 17.04 -3.07 -16.09
C PHE A 216 17.61 -3.16 -14.68
N ILE A 217 16.97 -3.88 -13.75
CA ILE A 217 17.51 -4.08 -12.41
C ILE A 217 18.82 -4.88 -12.47
N LYS A 218 18.88 -5.94 -13.29
CA LYS A 218 20.12 -6.70 -13.50
C LYS A 218 21.21 -5.82 -14.09
N GLU A 219 20.93 -5.10 -15.17
CA GLU A 219 21.89 -4.18 -15.81
C GLU A 219 22.36 -3.11 -14.82
N PHE A 220 21.45 -2.51 -14.06
CA PHE A 220 21.78 -1.48 -13.08
C PHE A 220 22.71 -2.02 -11.97
N LEU A 221 22.40 -3.19 -11.41
CA LEU A 221 23.19 -3.78 -10.33
C LEU A 221 24.49 -4.44 -10.81
N TYR A 222 24.60 -4.81 -12.09
CA TYR A 222 25.79 -5.45 -12.64
C TYR A 222 26.75 -4.45 -13.29
N ASP A 223 26.24 -3.54 -14.13
CA ASP A 223 27.03 -2.73 -15.05
C ASP A 223 27.14 -1.25 -14.67
N VAL A 224 26.20 -0.72 -13.87
CA VAL A 224 26.08 0.74 -13.63
C VAL A 224 26.40 1.13 -12.19
N HIS A 225 25.67 0.58 -11.23
CA HIS A 225 25.78 0.94 -9.81
C HIS A 225 26.62 -0.07 -9.02
N GLY A 226 26.58 -1.34 -9.41
CA GLY A 226 27.15 -2.45 -8.64
C GLY A 226 26.27 -2.86 -7.45
N THR A 227 26.73 -3.87 -6.71
CA THR A 227 26.12 -4.33 -5.46
C THR A 227 26.99 -3.95 -4.28
N ASN A 228 26.60 -2.89 -3.57
CA ASN A 228 27.32 -2.30 -2.44
C ASN A 228 26.88 -2.84 -1.07
N ASN A 229 25.82 -3.65 -1.01
CA ASN A 229 25.33 -4.27 0.23
C ASN A 229 24.68 -5.65 0.00
N ASP A 230 24.52 -6.40 1.09
CA ASP A 230 23.96 -7.76 1.08
C ASP A 230 22.54 -7.83 0.49
N VAL A 231 21.73 -6.75 0.58
CA VAL A 231 20.38 -6.72 0.02
C VAL A 231 20.43 -6.64 -1.50
N GLN A 232 21.31 -5.81 -2.06
CA GLN A 232 21.54 -5.69 -3.49
C GLN A 232 22.13 -6.98 -4.07
N CYS A 233 23.11 -7.58 -3.40
CA CYS A 233 23.66 -8.90 -3.77
C CYS A 233 22.54 -9.96 -3.79
N SER A 234 21.68 -9.96 -2.78
CA SER A 234 20.57 -10.90 -2.71
C SER A 234 19.56 -10.72 -3.84
N VAL A 235 19.24 -9.49 -4.22
CA VAL A 235 18.32 -9.22 -5.35
C VAL A 235 18.94 -9.71 -6.66
N LEU A 236 20.21 -9.39 -6.91
CA LEU A 236 20.88 -9.82 -8.13
C LEU A 236 20.94 -11.35 -8.24
N ALA A 237 21.32 -12.03 -7.16
CA ALA A 237 21.38 -13.49 -7.11
C ALA A 237 19.99 -14.13 -7.30
N ASP A 238 18.97 -13.65 -6.58
CA ASP A 238 17.60 -14.18 -6.69
C ASP A 238 17.01 -13.91 -8.10
N MET A 239 17.38 -12.82 -8.78
CA MET A 239 16.96 -12.51 -10.15
C MET A 239 17.63 -13.36 -11.24
N GLN A 240 18.81 -13.90 -10.98
CA GLN A 240 19.49 -14.78 -11.93
C GLN A 240 18.88 -16.20 -11.94
N ASP A 241 18.15 -16.56 -10.88
CA ASP A 241 17.43 -17.83 -10.83
C ASP A 241 16.16 -17.78 -11.69
N HIS A 242 16.19 -18.52 -12.80
CA HIS A 242 15.08 -18.70 -13.72
C HIS A 242 13.78 -19.19 -13.05
N LEU A 243 13.87 -19.96 -11.95
CA LEU A 243 12.70 -20.43 -11.22
C LEU A 243 12.04 -19.29 -10.42
N ASN A 244 12.84 -18.41 -9.81
CA ASN A 244 12.32 -17.21 -9.15
C ASN A 244 11.70 -16.24 -10.18
N LEU A 245 12.32 -16.06 -11.35
CA LEU A 245 11.74 -15.24 -12.42
C LEU A 245 10.41 -15.83 -12.93
N ALA A 246 10.33 -17.14 -13.11
CA ALA A 246 9.09 -17.80 -13.53
C ALA A 246 7.98 -17.65 -12.48
N ALA A 247 8.31 -17.83 -11.19
CA ALA A 247 7.36 -17.63 -10.10
C ALA A 247 6.91 -16.15 -10.01
N MET A 248 7.84 -15.20 -10.18
CA MET A 248 7.54 -13.76 -10.18
C MET A 248 6.62 -13.39 -11.36
N LYS A 249 6.89 -13.93 -12.55
CA LYS A 249 6.01 -13.79 -13.72
C LYS A 249 4.61 -14.30 -13.44
N ALA A 250 4.48 -15.48 -12.82
CA ALA A 250 3.18 -16.05 -12.46
C ALA A 250 2.42 -15.14 -11.50
N LEU A 251 3.08 -14.62 -10.45
CA LEU A 251 2.50 -13.63 -9.52
C LEU A 251 2.08 -12.33 -10.24
N GLY A 252 2.89 -11.83 -11.17
CA GLY A 252 2.56 -10.67 -11.99
C GLY A 252 1.36 -10.92 -12.92
N LEU A 253 1.23 -12.11 -13.50
CA LEU A 253 0.06 -12.51 -14.29
C LEU A 253 -1.21 -12.58 -13.43
N ILE A 254 -1.11 -13.09 -12.20
CA ILE A 254 -2.23 -13.06 -11.24
C ILE A 254 -2.63 -11.62 -10.93
N SER A 255 -1.66 -10.70 -10.88
CA SER A 255 -1.97 -9.27 -10.77
C SER A 255 -2.84 -8.80 -11.93
N LYS A 256 -2.40 -9.02 -13.16
CA LYS A 256 -3.15 -8.58 -14.36
C LYS A 256 -4.51 -9.23 -14.54
N LEU A 257 -4.64 -10.52 -14.19
CA LEU A 257 -5.82 -11.31 -14.50
C LEU A 257 -6.86 -11.35 -13.38
N VAL A 258 -6.41 -11.22 -12.12
CA VAL A 258 -7.28 -11.43 -10.96
C VAL A 258 -7.27 -10.22 -10.05
N THR A 259 -6.12 -9.87 -9.48
CA THR A 259 -6.11 -8.94 -8.35
C THR A 259 -6.22 -7.49 -8.77
N ALA A 260 -5.64 -7.07 -9.90
CA ALA A 260 -5.84 -5.71 -10.42
C ALA A 260 -7.27 -5.50 -10.96
N PRO A 261 -7.89 -6.41 -11.74
CA PRO A 261 -9.30 -6.29 -12.08
C PRO A 261 -10.21 -6.26 -10.84
N PHE A 262 -9.95 -7.12 -9.86
CA PHE A 262 -10.68 -7.10 -8.60
C PHE A 262 -10.48 -5.77 -7.85
N TRP A 263 -9.25 -5.26 -7.78
CA TRP A 263 -8.93 -3.98 -7.15
C TRP A 263 -9.65 -2.81 -7.83
N ILE A 264 -9.65 -2.77 -9.17
CA ILE A 264 -10.40 -1.78 -9.95
C ILE A 264 -11.91 -1.88 -9.66
N LEU A 265 -12.45 -3.11 -9.55
CA LEU A 265 -13.85 -3.29 -9.19
C LEU A 265 -14.12 -2.76 -7.78
N VAL A 266 -13.28 -3.10 -6.80
CA VAL A 266 -13.40 -2.60 -5.42
C VAL A 266 -13.31 -1.07 -5.39
N GLU A 267 -12.38 -0.46 -6.13
CA GLU A 267 -12.26 1.00 -6.19
C GLU A 267 -13.38 1.70 -6.98
N LYS A 268 -14.18 0.97 -7.76
CA LYS A 268 -15.33 1.56 -8.46
C LYS A 268 -16.39 1.99 -7.45
N LYS A 269 -16.72 3.28 -7.49
CA LYS A 269 -17.83 3.90 -6.79
C LYS A 269 -19.13 3.12 -7.00
N GLY A 270 -19.86 2.82 -5.92
CA GLY A 270 -21.12 2.08 -5.92
C GLY A 270 -21.02 0.55 -6.01
N ASN A 271 -19.84 -0.04 -5.80
CA ASN A 271 -19.70 -1.50 -5.76
C ASN A 271 -20.36 -2.11 -4.51
N ILE A 272 -21.17 -3.15 -4.70
CA ILE A 272 -21.85 -3.94 -3.65
C ILE A 272 -20.98 -5.01 -2.99
N LEU A 273 -19.74 -5.19 -3.47
CA LEU A 273 -18.71 -6.03 -2.85
C LEU A 273 -17.99 -5.32 -1.69
N ILE A 274 -18.32 -4.03 -1.52
CA ILE A 274 -18.06 -3.13 -0.40
C ILE A 274 -19.35 -2.97 0.39
#